data_AF-A0A257LL37-F1
#
_entry.id   AF-A0A257LL37-F1
#
_cell.length_a   1.000
_cell.length_b   1.000
_cell.length_c   1.000
_cell.angle_alpha   90.00
_cell.angle_beta   90.00
_cell.angle_gamma   90.00
#
_symmetry.space_group_name_H-M   'P 1'
#
loop_
_entity.id
_entity.type
_entity.pdbx_description
1 polymer ?
#
loop_
_entity_poly.entity_id
_entity_poly.type
_entity_poly.pdbx_seq_one_letter_code
_entity_poly.pdbx_strand_id
1 'polypeptide(L)'
;TGGGHTLTIGSGQTVRGAGWIGQGDLSIVNQGTVIAEGGSPLYLSTTGFDNTGGRLEVAADGQLSSFGTITLGDASQLVFDLTGSFAQHGQLHLGDGAHFDGTLTLNFSGYTAQVGDSFTLVDFSGTASGSFDAVLAAGYTLEAHYNLNDVTVTVTGVSAVPEPASYALFAGGLLAMGWLRRRRAASTHR
;
A
#
# COMPACT_ATOMS: atom_id res chain seq x y z
N THR A 1 21.90 -34.21 -2.28
CA THR A 1 20.56 -34.26 -1.66
C THR A 1 20.56 -33.32 -0.47
N GLY A 2 20.49 -32.00 -0.74
CA GLY A 2 20.53 -30.98 0.30
C GLY A 2 19.13 -30.81 0.89
N GLY A 3 18.97 -31.02 2.19
CA GLY A 3 17.72 -30.67 2.87
C GLY A 3 17.52 -29.17 2.80
N GLY A 4 16.36 -28.71 2.33
CA GLY A 4 16.05 -27.29 2.19
C GLY A 4 16.29 -26.56 3.51
N HIS A 5 17.16 -25.54 3.48
CA HIS A 5 17.39 -24.69 4.63
C HIS A 5 16.25 -23.69 4.73
N THR A 6 15.70 -23.49 5.92
CA THR A 6 14.60 -22.53 6.12
C THR A 6 15.04 -21.41 7.06
N LEU A 7 14.93 -20.17 6.58
CA LEU A 7 14.98 -18.98 7.43
C LEU A 7 13.56 -18.63 7.87
N THR A 8 13.30 -18.63 9.17
CA THR A 8 12.02 -18.17 9.72
C THR A 8 12.17 -16.77 10.27
N ILE A 9 11.33 -15.86 9.77
CA ILE A 9 11.15 -14.51 10.32
C ILE A 9 9.94 -14.60 11.25
N GLY A 10 10.19 -14.64 12.55
CA GLY A 10 9.16 -14.82 13.57
C GLY A 10 8.31 -13.56 13.79
N SER A 11 7.18 -13.73 14.48
CA SER A 11 6.34 -12.62 14.91
C SER A 11 7.13 -11.57 15.69
N GLY A 12 6.94 -10.29 15.36
CA GLY A 12 7.66 -9.18 15.99
C GLY A 12 9.10 -8.98 15.49
N GLN A 13 9.56 -9.77 14.51
CA GLN A 13 10.82 -9.53 13.82
C GLN A 13 10.57 -8.73 12.53
N THR A 14 11.53 -7.88 12.19
CA THR A 14 11.54 -7.12 10.93
C THR A 14 12.85 -7.35 10.21
N VAL A 15 12.76 -7.70 8.93
CA VAL A 15 13.86 -7.63 7.96
C VAL A 15 13.58 -6.45 7.04
N ARG A 16 14.54 -5.54 6.87
CA ARG A 16 14.35 -4.35 6.03
C ARG A 16 15.61 -3.97 5.26
N GLY A 17 15.44 -3.44 4.05
CA GLY A 17 16.50 -2.88 3.23
C GLY A 17 16.45 -3.33 1.77
N ALA A 18 17.62 -3.37 1.14
CA ALA A 18 17.85 -3.77 -0.24
C ALA A 18 19.00 -4.79 -0.35
N GLY A 19 19.24 -5.33 -1.54
CA GLY A 19 20.29 -6.32 -1.79
C GLY A 19 19.73 -7.74 -1.88
N TRP A 20 20.51 -8.76 -1.53
CA TRP A 20 20.13 -10.15 -1.75
C TRP A 20 19.83 -10.87 -0.43
N ILE A 21 18.71 -11.58 -0.38
CA ILE A 21 18.43 -12.59 0.64
C ILE A 21 18.37 -13.96 -0.04
N GLY A 22 19.18 -14.88 0.48
CA GLY A 22 19.25 -16.24 -0.01
C GLY A 22 20.22 -16.43 -1.18
N GLN A 23 20.56 -17.70 -1.38
CA GLN A 23 21.28 -18.25 -2.53
C GLN A 23 21.12 -19.78 -2.50
N GLY A 24 20.84 -20.42 -3.63
CA GLY A 24 20.68 -21.88 -3.71
C GLY A 24 19.36 -22.35 -3.08
N ASP A 25 19.42 -23.35 -2.18
CA ASP A 25 18.24 -24.08 -1.69
C ASP A 25 17.55 -23.44 -0.46
N LEU A 26 17.73 -22.12 -0.23
CA LEU A 26 17.07 -21.43 0.89
C LEU A 26 15.57 -21.28 0.63
N SER A 27 14.75 -21.59 1.62
CA SER A 27 13.35 -21.14 1.72
C SER A 27 13.18 -20.16 2.89
N ILE A 28 12.19 -19.28 2.77
CA ILE A 28 11.84 -18.32 3.83
C ILE A 28 10.40 -18.58 4.28
N VAL A 29 10.18 -18.55 5.59
CA VAL A 29 8.85 -18.50 6.20
C VAL A 29 8.74 -17.17 6.94
N ASN A 30 7.89 -16.27 6.45
CA ASN A 30 7.61 -14.98 7.04
C ASN A 30 6.33 -15.01 7.89
N GLN A 31 6.50 -14.90 9.20
CA GLN A 31 5.46 -14.67 10.19
C GLN A 31 5.62 -13.28 10.87
N GLY A 32 6.63 -12.52 10.44
CA GLY A 32 6.92 -11.17 10.90
C GLY A 32 6.70 -10.16 9.78
N THR A 33 7.66 -9.23 9.64
CA THR A 33 7.62 -8.18 8.61
C THR A 33 8.88 -8.22 7.74
N VAL A 34 8.69 -8.19 6.42
CA VAL A 34 9.76 -7.92 5.44
C VAL A 34 9.45 -6.61 4.73
N ILE A 35 10.42 -5.70 4.67
CA ILE A 35 10.29 -4.38 4.05
C ILE A 35 11.38 -4.20 2.99
N ALA A 36 10.99 -4.04 1.73
CA ALA A 36 11.89 -3.63 0.66
C ALA A 36 11.95 -2.10 0.59
N GLU A 37 13.13 -1.51 0.82
CA GLU A 37 13.33 -0.06 0.87
C GLU A 37 14.77 0.35 0.51
N GLY A 38 14.99 1.64 0.23
CA GLY A 38 16.33 2.20 0.04
C GLY A 38 16.76 2.37 -1.42
N GLY A 39 15.82 2.49 -2.35
CA GLY A 39 16.05 2.87 -3.75
C GLY A 39 16.67 1.80 -4.65
N SER A 40 17.14 0.68 -4.09
CA SER A 40 17.63 -0.49 -4.83
C SER A 40 16.76 -1.71 -4.53
N PRO A 41 16.67 -2.70 -5.44
CA PRO A 41 15.83 -3.86 -5.19
C PRO A 41 16.32 -4.72 -4.02
N LEU A 42 15.37 -5.25 -3.26
CA LEU A 42 15.53 -6.43 -2.44
C LEU A 42 15.23 -7.67 -3.30
N TYR A 43 16.24 -8.49 -3.52
CA TYR A 43 16.19 -9.71 -4.30
C TYR A 43 16.00 -10.92 -3.38
N LEU A 44 14.94 -11.68 -3.60
CA LEU A 44 14.70 -12.98 -2.96
C LEU A 44 15.20 -14.08 -3.88
N SER A 45 16.44 -14.52 -3.65
CA SER A 45 17.04 -15.68 -4.33
C SER A 45 16.82 -16.93 -3.49
N THR A 46 15.56 -17.34 -3.45
CA THR A 46 15.06 -18.44 -2.63
C THR A 46 14.25 -19.39 -3.49
N THR A 47 14.19 -20.65 -3.09
CA THR A 47 13.30 -21.66 -3.71
C THR A 47 11.83 -21.41 -3.40
N GLY A 48 11.52 -20.71 -2.29
CA GLY A 48 10.18 -20.27 -1.94
C GLY A 48 10.19 -19.28 -0.79
N PHE A 49 9.21 -18.38 -0.80
CA PHE A 49 8.94 -17.42 0.26
C PHE A 49 7.48 -17.58 0.69
N ASP A 50 7.26 -18.16 1.86
CA ASP A 50 5.94 -18.35 2.46
C ASP A 50 5.59 -17.12 3.31
N ASN A 51 4.57 -16.37 2.87
CA ASN A 51 4.01 -15.22 3.57
C ASN A 51 2.56 -15.46 4.02
N THR A 52 2.17 -16.70 4.30
CA THR A 52 0.77 -17.05 4.62
C THR A 52 0.17 -16.27 5.79
N GLY A 53 0.97 -15.85 6.77
CA GLY A 53 0.54 -15.02 7.90
C GLY A 53 1.44 -13.83 8.21
N GLY A 54 2.32 -13.46 7.28
CA GLY A 54 3.30 -12.39 7.44
C GLY A 54 2.91 -11.09 6.77
N ARG A 55 3.68 -10.04 7.04
CA ARG A 55 3.60 -8.76 6.33
C ARG A 55 4.78 -8.63 5.36
N LEU A 56 4.45 -8.33 4.11
CA LEU A 56 5.39 -7.95 3.07
C LEU A 56 5.09 -6.52 2.65
N GLU A 57 6.07 -5.64 2.79
CA GLU A 57 5.93 -4.22 2.49
C GLU A 57 6.96 -3.79 1.46
N VAL A 58 6.53 -3.00 0.49
CA VAL A 58 7.40 -2.35 -0.49
C VAL A 58 7.24 -0.85 -0.32
N ALA A 59 8.28 -0.21 0.18
CA ALA A 59 8.31 1.24 0.40
C ALA A 59 8.16 1.97 -0.94
N ALA A 60 7.86 3.28 -0.89
CA ALA A 60 7.58 4.07 -2.10
C ALA A 60 8.77 4.20 -3.06
N ASP A 61 9.99 4.04 -2.55
CA ASP A 61 11.24 3.93 -3.32
C ASP A 61 11.78 2.49 -3.39
N GLY A 62 11.04 1.55 -2.82
CA GLY A 62 11.41 0.15 -2.71
C GLY A 62 11.02 -0.64 -3.94
N GLN A 63 11.83 -1.66 -4.22
CA GLN A 63 11.50 -2.70 -5.19
C GLN A 63 11.77 -4.06 -4.53
N LEU A 64 10.83 -4.99 -4.64
CA LEU A 64 11.06 -6.39 -4.28
C LEU A 64 11.05 -7.23 -5.56
N SER A 65 12.05 -8.09 -5.74
CA SER A 65 12.13 -9.00 -6.87
C SER A 65 12.32 -10.43 -6.38
N SER A 66 11.44 -11.34 -6.75
CA SER A 66 11.57 -12.76 -6.40
C SER A 66 11.99 -13.59 -7.61
N PHE A 67 12.97 -14.48 -7.41
CA PHE A 67 13.36 -15.47 -8.41
C PHE A 67 12.68 -16.83 -8.23
N GLY A 68 12.06 -17.03 -7.07
CA GLY A 68 11.19 -18.18 -6.79
C GLY A 68 9.79 -17.72 -6.39
N THR A 69 8.96 -18.70 -6.05
CA THR A 69 7.55 -18.48 -5.71
C THR A 69 7.41 -17.72 -4.39
N ILE A 70 6.57 -16.67 -4.40
CA ILE A 70 6.00 -16.09 -3.19
C ILE A 70 4.61 -16.70 -2.99
N THR A 71 4.36 -17.28 -1.82
CA THR A 71 3.05 -17.78 -1.41
C THR A 71 2.40 -16.77 -0.47
N LEU A 72 1.27 -16.22 -0.90
CA LEU A 72 0.38 -15.41 -0.05
C LEU A 72 -0.76 -16.32 0.44
N GLY A 73 -1.17 -16.14 1.69
CA GLY A 73 -2.34 -16.82 2.26
C GLY A 73 -3.36 -15.82 2.80
N ASP A 74 -4.48 -16.32 3.29
CA ASP A 74 -5.61 -15.54 3.82
C ASP A 74 -5.23 -14.46 4.86
N ALA A 75 -4.25 -14.73 5.72
CA ALA A 75 -3.76 -13.81 6.74
C ALA A 75 -2.59 -12.92 6.26
N SER A 76 -2.13 -13.09 5.03
CA SER A 76 -1.05 -12.31 4.43
C SER A 76 -1.42 -10.83 4.29
N GLN A 77 -0.45 -9.97 4.58
CA GLN A 77 -0.55 -8.54 4.27
C GLN A 77 0.50 -8.17 3.24
N LEU A 78 0.07 -7.73 2.05
CA LEU A 78 0.92 -7.08 1.07
C LEU A 78 0.67 -5.57 1.14
N VAL A 79 1.73 -4.78 1.33
CA VAL A 79 1.63 -3.34 1.51
C VAL A 79 2.53 -2.60 0.54
N PHE A 80 1.98 -1.57 -0.10
CA PHE A 80 2.73 -0.63 -0.92
C PHE A 80 2.59 0.77 -0.37
N ASP A 81 3.72 1.45 -0.18
CA ASP A 81 3.72 2.87 0.12
C ASP A 81 3.74 3.69 -1.18
N LEU A 82 3.03 4.81 -1.15
CA LEU A 82 2.95 5.78 -2.25
C LEU A 82 3.20 7.17 -1.67
N THR A 83 4.22 7.87 -2.17
CA THR A 83 4.61 9.18 -1.63
C THR A 83 5.00 10.15 -2.73
N GLY A 84 4.83 11.46 -2.47
CA GLY A 84 5.33 12.53 -3.34
C GLY A 84 4.60 12.65 -4.67
N SER A 85 4.82 11.71 -5.58
CA SER A 85 4.30 11.71 -6.94
C SER A 85 3.82 10.33 -7.40
N PHE A 86 3.07 10.31 -8.49
CA PHE A 86 2.51 9.09 -9.10
C PHE A 86 3.58 8.05 -9.48
N ALA A 87 4.80 8.51 -9.83
CA ALA A 87 5.91 7.65 -10.21
C ALA A 87 6.66 7.03 -9.01
N GLN A 88 6.33 7.43 -7.78
CA GLN A 88 7.01 7.00 -6.55
C GLN A 88 6.09 6.10 -5.74
N HIS A 89 6.02 4.84 -6.17
CA HIS A 89 5.32 3.76 -5.49
C HIS A 89 6.19 2.51 -5.49
N GLY A 90 6.01 1.69 -4.46
CA GLY A 90 6.71 0.40 -4.38
C GLY A 90 6.32 -0.53 -5.53
N GLN A 91 7.26 -1.38 -5.95
CA GLN A 91 7.04 -2.36 -7.03
C GLN A 91 7.45 -3.76 -6.61
N LEU A 92 6.60 -4.73 -6.92
CA LEU A 92 6.84 -6.15 -6.69
C LEU A 92 6.98 -6.88 -8.04
N HIS A 93 8.16 -7.40 -8.32
CA HIS A 93 8.45 -8.22 -9.48
C HIS A 93 8.49 -9.71 -9.08
N LEU A 94 7.61 -10.53 -9.66
CA LEU A 94 7.63 -11.98 -9.47
C LEU A 94 8.19 -12.65 -10.72
N GLY A 95 9.32 -13.35 -10.56
CA GLY A 95 9.96 -14.08 -11.66
C GLY A 95 9.12 -15.26 -12.19
N ASP A 96 8.16 -15.75 -11.41
CA ASP A 96 7.24 -16.84 -11.73
C ASP A 96 5.77 -16.39 -11.59
N GLY A 97 4.84 -17.33 -11.80
CA GLY A 97 3.40 -17.09 -11.68
C GLY A 97 2.98 -16.60 -10.29
N ALA A 98 1.83 -15.95 -10.22
CA ALA A 98 1.30 -15.33 -9.01
C ALA A 98 0.07 -16.06 -8.47
N HIS A 99 -0.01 -16.18 -7.14
CA HIS A 99 -1.25 -16.56 -6.45
C HIS A 99 -1.58 -15.47 -5.44
N PHE A 100 -2.69 -14.77 -5.66
CA PHE A 100 -3.13 -13.67 -4.80
C PHE A 100 -4.15 -14.14 -3.79
N ASP A 101 -3.92 -13.79 -2.53
CA ASP A 101 -4.77 -14.11 -1.38
C ASP A 101 -4.50 -13.07 -0.27
N GLY A 102 -5.36 -13.00 0.73
CA GLY A 102 -5.25 -12.10 1.87
C GLY A 102 -5.48 -10.63 1.51
N THR A 103 -4.78 -9.71 2.18
CA THR A 103 -5.07 -8.26 2.09
C THR A 103 -3.96 -7.49 1.37
N LEU A 104 -4.34 -6.73 0.33
CA LEU A 104 -3.52 -5.69 -0.29
C LEU A 104 -3.84 -4.33 0.35
N THR A 105 -2.83 -3.62 0.84
CA THR A 105 -2.96 -2.27 1.40
C THR A 105 -2.11 -1.27 0.64
N LEU A 106 -2.71 -0.16 0.21
CA LEU A 106 -2.01 0.99 -0.33
C LEU A 106 -1.98 2.09 0.72
N ASN A 107 -0.78 2.56 1.05
CA ASN A 107 -0.56 3.65 1.98
C ASN A 107 -0.13 4.91 1.23
N PHE A 108 -1.07 5.84 1.08
CA PHE A 108 -0.86 7.12 0.39
C PHE A 108 -0.16 8.18 1.27
N SER A 109 0.79 7.78 2.12
CA SER A 109 1.50 8.70 3.01
C SER A 109 2.37 9.69 2.22
N GLY A 110 1.81 10.87 1.97
CA GLY A 110 2.46 11.94 1.22
C GLY A 110 2.08 12.02 -0.25
N TYR A 111 1.15 11.19 -0.72
CA TYR A 111 0.53 11.31 -2.04
C TYR A 111 -0.95 11.62 -1.91
N THR A 112 -1.46 12.63 -2.63
CA THR A 112 -2.90 12.94 -2.65
C THR A 112 -3.52 12.32 -3.89
N ALA A 113 -4.08 11.12 -3.74
CA ALA A 113 -4.64 10.42 -4.89
C ALA A 113 -5.93 11.04 -5.40
N GLN A 114 -6.15 10.95 -6.71
CA GLN A 114 -7.34 11.39 -7.41
C GLN A 114 -8.09 10.20 -7.99
N VAL A 115 -9.41 10.34 -8.18
CA VAL A 115 -10.19 9.32 -8.89
C VAL A 115 -9.67 9.18 -10.32
N GLY A 116 -9.36 7.94 -10.71
CA GLY A 116 -8.75 7.61 -11.99
C GLY A 116 -7.24 7.36 -11.92
N ASP A 117 -6.57 7.70 -10.82
CA ASP A 117 -5.17 7.31 -10.61
C ASP A 117 -5.06 5.77 -10.60
N SER A 118 -4.11 5.21 -11.35
CA SER A 118 -3.93 3.77 -11.50
C SER A 118 -2.48 3.35 -11.33
N PHE A 119 -2.19 2.47 -10.37
CA PHE A 119 -0.83 2.06 -10.02
C PHE A 119 -0.59 0.62 -10.42
N THR A 120 0.46 0.35 -11.20
CA THR A 120 0.94 -1.02 -11.45
C THR A 120 1.87 -1.42 -10.32
N LEU A 121 1.37 -2.27 -9.41
CA LEU A 121 2.06 -2.60 -8.16
C LEU A 121 2.84 -3.91 -8.25
N VAL A 122 2.29 -4.87 -8.97
CA VAL A 122 2.86 -6.20 -9.13
C VAL A 122 2.99 -6.47 -10.61
N ASP A 123 4.16 -6.93 -11.04
CA ASP A 123 4.35 -7.54 -12.35
C ASP A 123 4.88 -8.96 -12.18
N PHE A 124 4.47 -9.86 -13.06
CA PHE A 124 4.79 -11.27 -12.93
C PHE A 124 4.91 -11.98 -14.28
N SER A 125 5.77 -13.00 -14.31
CA SER A 125 5.90 -13.90 -15.44
C SER A 125 5.01 -15.14 -15.24
N GLY A 126 4.44 -15.73 -16.31
CA GLY A 126 3.61 -16.93 -16.18
C GLY A 126 2.14 -16.66 -15.85
N THR A 127 1.51 -17.55 -15.08
CA THR A 127 0.05 -17.54 -14.83
C THR A 127 -0.28 -16.94 -13.48
N ALA A 128 -1.25 -16.03 -13.43
CA ALA A 128 -1.87 -15.57 -12.19
C ALA A 128 -3.12 -16.37 -11.85
N SER A 129 -3.37 -16.52 -10.55
CA SER A 129 -4.59 -17.12 -9.99
C SER A 129 -4.96 -16.44 -8.67
N GLY A 130 -6.22 -16.62 -8.26
CA GLY A 130 -6.73 -16.01 -7.03
C GLY A 130 -6.98 -14.51 -7.16
N SER A 131 -7.29 -13.89 -6.03
CA SER A 131 -7.49 -12.46 -5.85
C SER A 131 -7.27 -12.13 -4.38
N PHE A 132 -6.77 -10.94 -4.08
CA PHE A 132 -6.82 -10.43 -2.70
C PHE A 132 -8.26 -10.40 -2.19
N ASP A 133 -8.47 -10.90 -0.98
CA ASP A 133 -9.74 -10.86 -0.26
C ASP A 133 -10.18 -9.42 0.02
N ALA A 134 -9.21 -8.52 0.22
CA ALA A 134 -9.44 -7.11 0.45
C ALA A 134 -8.35 -6.24 -0.18
N VAL A 135 -8.77 -5.10 -0.72
CA VAL A 135 -7.89 -4.04 -1.25
C VAL A 135 -8.23 -2.74 -0.53
N LEU A 136 -7.31 -2.28 0.31
CA LEU A 136 -7.57 -1.25 1.31
C LEU A 136 -6.68 -0.02 1.13
N ALA A 137 -7.26 1.16 1.33
CA ALA A 137 -6.51 2.41 1.54
C ALA A 137 -7.33 3.37 2.39
N ALA A 138 -6.67 4.02 3.35
CA ALA A 138 -7.36 4.95 4.25
C ALA A 138 -7.87 6.18 3.48
N GLY A 139 -9.18 6.40 3.48
CA GLY A 139 -9.82 7.54 2.82
C GLY A 139 -10.08 7.37 1.33
N TYR A 140 -9.81 6.19 0.77
CA TYR A 140 -9.95 5.90 -0.66
C TYR A 140 -10.77 4.64 -0.90
N THR A 141 -11.47 4.60 -2.03
CA THR A 141 -12.05 3.37 -2.59
C THR A 141 -11.19 2.94 -3.76
N LEU A 142 -10.82 1.67 -3.79
CA LEU A 142 -9.89 1.09 -4.75
C LEU A 142 -10.56 -0.05 -5.52
N GLU A 143 -10.13 -0.24 -6.75
CA GLU A 143 -10.47 -1.40 -7.58
C GLU A 143 -9.16 -2.02 -8.08
N ALA A 144 -8.97 -3.32 -7.83
CA ALA A 144 -7.84 -4.07 -8.33
C ALA A 144 -8.21 -4.79 -9.64
N HIS A 145 -7.34 -4.66 -10.64
CA HIS A 145 -7.45 -5.34 -11.92
C HIS A 145 -6.31 -6.36 -12.03
N TYR A 146 -6.68 -7.64 -12.15
CA TYR A 146 -5.74 -8.74 -12.33
C TYR A 146 -5.61 -9.01 -13.83
N ASN A 147 -4.58 -8.41 -14.44
CA ASN A 147 -4.32 -8.55 -15.86
C ASN A 147 -3.46 -9.80 -16.13
N LEU A 148 -3.13 -10.03 -17.39
CA LEU A 148 -2.36 -11.20 -17.80
C LEU A 148 -0.97 -11.27 -17.14
N ASN A 149 -0.33 -10.13 -16.89
CA ASN A 149 1.06 -10.04 -16.44
C ASN A 149 1.30 -9.02 -15.32
N ASP A 150 0.24 -8.37 -14.85
CA ASP A 150 0.35 -7.38 -13.79
C ASP A 150 -0.93 -7.28 -12.96
N VAL A 151 -0.79 -6.66 -11.79
CA VAL A 151 -1.91 -6.16 -11.00
C VAL A 151 -1.84 -4.65 -10.97
N THR A 152 -2.90 -4.02 -11.46
CA THR A 152 -3.09 -2.58 -11.33
C THR A 152 -4.17 -2.26 -10.31
N VAL A 153 -4.00 -1.17 -9.58
CA VAL A 153 -4.99 -0.69 -8.61
C VAL A 153 -5.41 0.72 -8.98
N THR A 154 -6.70 0.89 -9.25
CA THR A 154 -7.29 2.18 -9.64
C THR A 154 -8.05 2.79 -8.47
N VAL A 155 -7.87 4.08 -8.24
CA VAL A 155 -8.66 4.86 -7.29
C VAL A 155 -10.01 5.18 -7.92
N THR A 156 -11.09 4.63 -7.35
CA THR A 156 -12.47 4.82 -7.85
C THR A 156 -13.27 5.81 -7.02
N GLY A 157 -12.80 6.11 -5.80
CA GLY A 157 -13.44 7.08 -4.92
C GLY A 157 -12.45 7.70 -3.94
N VAL A 158 -12.71 8.95 -3.61
CA VAL A 158 -12.07 9.64 -2.48
C VAL A 158 -13.18 9.93 -1.47
N SER A 159 -13.05 9.45 -0.23
CA SER A 159 -13.99 9.84 0.81
C SER A 159 -13.65 11.27 1.21
N ALA A 160 -14.59 12.19 1.05
CA ALA A 160 -14.39 13.55 1.51
C ALA A 160 -14.09 13.54 3.01
N VAL A 161 -12.94 14.07 3.40
CA VAL A 161 -12.68 14.39 4.81
C VAL A 161 -13.76 15.40 5.21
N PRO A 162 -14.52 15.17 6.31
CA PRO A 162 -15.51 16.12 6.78
C PRO A 162 -14.90 17.51 6.86
N GLU A 163 -15.52 18.49 6.18
CA GLU A 163 -15.02 19.86 6.14
C GLU A 163 -14.71 20.33 7.58
N PRO A 164 -13.51 20.88 7.85
CA PRO A 164 -13.15 21.28 9.19
C PRO A 164 -14.21 22.22 9.76
N ALA A 165 -14.55 22.05 11.04
CA ALA A 165 -15.45 22.94 11.78
C ALA A 165 -15.08 24.42 11.63
N SER A 166 -13.86 24.73 11.18
CA SER A 166 -13.38 26.04 10.71
C SER A 166 -14.30 26.72 9.69
N TYR A 167 -14.87 26.01 8.72
CA TYR A 167 -15.80 26.64 7.75
C TYR A 167 -17.13 26.98 8.41
N ALA A 168 -17.65 26.10 9.26
CA ALA A 168 -18.84 26.37 10.06
C ALA A 168 -18.61 27.54 11.04
N LEU A 169 -17.42 27.62 11.66
CA LEU A 169 -17.00 28.72 12.53
C LEU A 169 -16.84 30.03 11.75
N PHE A 170 -16.27 29.98 10.56
CA PHE A 170 -16.11 31.15 9.70
C PHE A 170 -17.48 31.68 9.23
N ALA A 171 -18.35 30.79 8.75
CA ALA A 171 -19.72 31.13 8.35
C ALA A 171 -20.51 31.67 9.56
N GLY A 172 -20.43 30.99 10.71
CA GLY A 172 -21.05 31.45 11.96
C GLY A 172 -20.52 32.81 12.42
N GLY A 173 -19.21 33.04 12.30
CA GLY A 173 -18.55 34.31 12.61
C GLY A 173 -19.02 35.45 11.70
N LEU A 174 -19.13 35.20 10.39
CA LEU A 174 -19.66 36.19 9.44
C LEU A 174 -21.12 36.54 9.72
N LEU A 175 -21.96 35.55 10.04
CA LEU A 175 -23.35 35.78 10.42
C LEU A 175 -23.45 36.62 11.71
N ALA A 176 -22.64 36.30 12.73
CA ALA A 176 -22.58 37.06 13.97
C ALA A 176 -22.13 38.52 13.73
N MET A 177 -21.11 38.73 12.89
CA MET A 177 -20.62 40.06 12.53
C MET A 177 -21.64 40.87 11.74
N GLY A 178 -22.35 40.24 10.79
CA GLY A 178 -23.46 40.85 10.07
C GLY A 178 -24.60 41.28 11.01
N TRP A 179 -24.95 40.44 11.98
CA TRP A 179 -25.97 40.77 12.99
C TRP A 179 -25.55 41.93 13.89
N LEU A 180 -24.30 41.93 14.39
CA LEU A 180 -23.76 43.01 15.21
C LEU A 180 -23.72 44.35 14.45
N ARG A 181 -23.35 44.34 13.17
CA ARG A 181 -23.35 45.54 12.32
C ARG A 181 -24.77 46.10 12.13
N ARG A 182 -25.77 45.22 11.95
CA ARG A 182 -27.17 45.63 11.80
C ARG A 182 -27.73 46.29 13.08
N ARG A 183 -27.35 45.80 14.26
CA ARG A 183 -27.77 46.42 15.54
C ARG A 183 -27.23 47.83 15.75
N ARG A 184 -25.98 48.09 15.34
CA ARG A 184 -25.36 49.41 15.49
C ARG A 184 -25.99 50.47 14.57
N ALA A 185 -26.45 50.09 13.38
CA ALA A 185 -27.10 51.01 12.45
C ALA A 185 -28.51 51.45 12.89
N ALA A 186 -29.22 50.62 13.66
CA ALA A 186 -30.58 50.93 14.14
C ALA A 186 -30.62 51.93 15.31
N SER A 187 -29.48 52.16 15.98
CA SER A 187 -29.36 53.04 17.15
C SER A 187 -29.10 54.52 16.83
N THR A 188 -28.97 54.91 15.55
CA THR A 188 -28.61 56.29 15.14
C THR A 188 -29.81 57.17 14.74
N HIS A 189 -31.05 56.69 14.88
CA HIS A 189 -32.26 57.50 14.69
C HIS A 189 -33.06 57.58 16.00
N ARG A 190 -32.70 58.52 16.88
CA ARG A 190 -33.58 59.09 17.92
C ARG A 190 -33.13 60.50 18.24
#